data_AF-A0A7S1EBV8-F1
#
_entry.id   AF-A0A7S1EBV8-F1
#
_cell.length_a   1.000
_cell.length_b   1.000
_cell.length_c   1.000
_cell.angle_alpha   90.00
_cell.angle_beta   90.00
_cell.angle_gamma   90.00
#
_symmetry.space_group_name_H-M   'P 1'
#
loop_
_entity.id
_entity.type
_entity.pdbx_description
1 polymer ?
#
loop_
_entity_poly.entity_id
_entity_poly.type
_entity_poly.pdbx_seq_one_letter_code
_entity_poly.pdbx_strand_id
1 'polypeptide(L)'
;SGEGGTALALSLLHPFEKVVAVEPSQGLHDASFERLSSLRDNPDSSASLQAPVELLCGTAPDTAWTGADVVLANCARFSDAVILDMAERAQDLAPGALLVSVSRRIPSPSLSLVDLRRLPTPWGDDDTSVYIQQRVSDDSNADRPRAPYPHLPLSSDTTDQRLLREWGALPPLLELASGGGQG
;
A
#
# COMPACT_ATOMS: atom_id res chain seq x y z
N SER A 1 3.25 0.56 12.80
CA SER A 1 3.24 -0.86 12.44
C SER A 1 2.50 -1.70 13.48
N GLY A 2 1.79 -1.06 14.42
CA GLY A 2 1.16 -1.73 15.56
C GLY A 2 2.21 -2.42 16.43
N GLU A 3 1.85 -3.59 16.93
CA GLU A 3 2.74 -4.46 17.73
C GLU A 3 3.75 -5.26 16.87
N GLY A 4 4.03 -4.82 15.64
CA GLY A 4 5.04 -5.44 14.76
C GLY A 4 4.64 -6.75 14.09
N GLY A 5 3.41 -7.24 14.27
CA GLY A 5 2.95 -8.52 13.72
C GLY A 5 3.15 -8.66 12.21
N THR A 6 2.82 -7.63 11.42
CA THR A 6 3.05 -7.62 9.97
C THR A 6 4.55 -7.71 9.64
N ALA A 7 5.40 -6.93 10.31
CA ALA A 7 6.84 -6.92 10.05
C ALA A 7 7.48 -8.27 10.37
N LEU A 8 7.09 -8.89 11.48
CA LEU A 8 7.53 -10.24 11.86
C LEU A 8 7.06 -11.28 10.84
N ALA A 9 5.79 -11.22 10.43
CA ALA A 9 5.28 -12.14 9.41
C ALA A 9 6.05 -12.02 8.10
N LEU A 10 6.32 -10.80 7.63
CA LEU A 10 7.11 -10.59 6.41
C LEU A 10 8.53 -11.14 6.55
N SER A 11 9.17 -10.86 7.68
CA SER A 11 10.52 -11.33 7.98
C SER A 11 10.61 -12.85 8.10
N LEU A 12 9.53 -13.53 8.50
CA LEU A 12 9.47 -14.99 8.56
C LEU A 12 9.14 -15.65 7.22
N LEU A 13 8.29 -15.01 6.40
CA LEU A 13 7.69 -15.62 5.21
C LEU A 13 8.42 -15.26 3.92
N HIS A 14 9.18 -14.17 3.90
CA HIS A 14 9.78 -13.63 2.67
C HIS A 14 11.28 -13.36 2.84
N PRO A 15 12.10 -13.63 1.81
CA PRO A 15 13.54 -13.44 1.84
C PRO A 15 13.92 -11.99 1.50
N PHE A 16 13.36 -11.02 2.22
CA PHE A 16 13.76 -9.62 2.06
C PHE A 16 15.18 -9.39 2.57
N GLU A 17 15.89 -8.40 2.02
CA GLU A 17 17.17 -7.97 2.57
C GLU A 17 17.02 -7.42 3.99
N LYS A 18 15.92 -6.68 4.22
CA LYS A 18 15.58 -6.07 5.51
C LYS A 18 14.10 -5.73 5.55
N VAL A 19 13.52 -5.79 6.74
CA VAL A 19 12.16 -5.30 7.00
C VAL A 19 12.26 -4.14 7.99
N VAL A 20 11.69 -2.98 7.62
CA VAL A 20 11.61 -1.80 8.51
C VAL A 20 10.16 -1.61 8.93
N ALA A 21 9.91 -1.51 10.23
CA ALA A 21 8.59 -1.28 10.79
C ALA A 21 8.56 0.04 11.56
N VAL A 22 7.65 0.93 11.18
CA VAL A 22 7.55 2.28 11.74
C VAL A 22 6.26 2.42 12.54
N GLU A 23 6.35 2.78 13.83
CA GLU A 23 5.20 2.96 14.73
C GLU A 23 5.31 4.27 15.52
N PRO A 24 4.32 5.18 15.42
CA PRO A 24 4.39 6.46 16.14
C PRO A 24 4.05 6.36 17.63
N SER A 25 3.32 5.32 18.06
CA SER A 25 3.01 5.11 19.48
C SER A 25 4.17 4.41 20.19
N GLN A 26 4.80 5.09 21.15
CA GLN A 26 5.89 4.51 21.95
C GLN A 26 5.48 3.17 22.60
N GLY A 27 4.28 3.07 23.17
CA GLY A 27 3.82 1.83 23.82
C GLY A 27 3.68 0.65 22.85
N LEU A 28 3.19 0.90 21.61
CA LEU A 28 3.08 -0.15 20.59
C LEU A 28 4.46 -0.50 19.99
N HIS A 29 5.34 0.50 19.88
CA HIS A 29 6.73 0.30 19.49
C HIS A 29 7.44 -0.62 20.50
N ASP A 30 7.33 -0.33 21.80
CA ASP A 30 7.96 -1.12 22.86
C ASP A 30 7.41 -2.56 22.88
N ALA A 31 6.09 -2.72 22.74
CA ALA A 31 5.47 -4.03 22.61
C ALA A 31 5.99 -4.81 21.38
N SER A 32 6.22 -4.13 20.25
CA SER A 32 6.80 -4.75 19.06
C SER A 32 8.25 -5.19 19.27
N PHE A 33 9.01 -4.43 20.05
CA PHE A 33 10.39 -4.74 20.42
C PHE A 33 10.45 -5.95 21.35
N GLU A 34 9.62 -6.00 22.39
CA GLU A 34 9.51 -7.16 23.28
C GLU A 34 9.16 -8.43 22.51
N ARG A 35 8.22 -8.34 21.56
CA ARG A 35 7.82 -9.46 20.72
C ARG A 35 8.95 -9.96 19.81
N LEU A 36 9.68 -9.04 19.17
CA LEU A 36 10.83 -9.38 18.34
C LEU A 36 11.94 -10.03 19.16
N SER A 37 12.21 -9.51 20.36
CA SER A 37 13.23 -10.03 21.27
C SER A 37 12.85 -11.43 21.75
N SER A 38 11.59 -11.63 22.18
CA SER A 38 11.08 -12.94 22.60
C SER A 38 11.20 -14.00 21.52
N LEU A 39 11.00 -13.64 20.24
CA LEU A 39 11.16 -14.57 19.12
C LEU A 39 12.63 -14.93 18.86
N ARG A 40 13.55 -13.96 19.01
CA ARG A 40 15.00 -14.16 18.82
C ARG A 40 15.64 -14.95 19.95
N ASP A 41 15.17 -14.72 21.18
CA ASP A 41 15.75 -15.30 22.38
C ASP A 41 15.13 -16.65 22.76
N ASN A 42 14.08 -17.08 22.05
CA ASN A 42 13.44 -18.37 22.30
C ASN A 42 14.25 -19.52 21.65
N PRO A 43 14.98 -20.33 22.43
CA PRO A 43 15.80 -21.41 21.90
C PRO A 43 14.98 -22.55 21.29
N ASP A 44 13.70 -22.66 21.65
CA ASP A 44 12.78 -23.68 21.15
C ASP A 44 12.03 -23.23 19.88
N SER A 45 12.23 -21.97 19.45
CA SER A 45 11.63 -21.47 18.22
C SER A 45 12.32 -22.08 17.01
N SER A 46 11.63 -22.98 16.31
CA SER A 46 12.06 -23.45 14.98
C SER A 46 11.95 -22.38 13.89
N ALA A 47 11.36 -21.23 14.21
CA ALA A 47 11.13 -20.14 13.27
C ALA A 47 12.35 -19.20 13.27
N SER A 48 13.19 -19.32 12.24
CA SER A 48 14.25 -18.35 11.96
C SER A 48 13.73 -17.23 11.08
N LEU A 49 14.02 -15.99 11.46
CA LEU A 49 13.80 -14.83 10.60
C LEU A 49 14.60 -15.00 9.29
N GLN A 50 13.93 -14.88 8.15
CA GLN A 50 14.55 -14.86 6.82
C GLN A 50 15.18 -13.48 6.52
N ALA A 51 14.69 -12.43 7.16
CA ALA A 51 15.17 -11.05 7.00
C ALA A 51 15.37 -10.36 8.36
N PRO A 52 16.41 -9.54 8.56
CA PRO A 52 16.52 -8.70 9.74
C PRO A 52 15.35 -7.71 9.83
N VAL A 53 14.84 -7.51 11.05
CA VAL A 53 13.80 -6.52 11.36
C VAL A 53 14.41 -5.35 12.11
N GLU A 54 14.17 -4.14 11.60
CA GLU A 54 14.43 -2.87 12.28
C GLU A 54 13.09 -2.23 12.69
N LEU A 55 13.01 -1.78 13.93
CA LEU A 55 11.84 -1.12 14.49
C LEU A 55 12.20 0.36 14.71
N LEU A 56 11.36 1.25 14.21
CA LEU A 56 11.51 2.69 14.33
C LEU A 56 10.30 3.27 15.05
N CYS A 57 10.53 4.06 16.11
CA CYS A 57 9.49 4.86 16.75
C CYS A 57 9.37 6.20 16.01
N GLY A 58 8.31 6.38 15.23
CA GLY A 58 8.14 7.56 14.39
C GLY A 58 6.91 7.45 13.47
N THR A 59 6.70 8.46 12.63
CA THR A 59 5.63 8.43 11.62
C THR A 59 6.16 7.96 10.27
N ALA A 60 5.31 7.33 9.45
CA ALA A 60 5.74 6.83 8.14
C ALA A 60 6.33 7.93 7.22
N PRO A 61 5.79 9.15 7.17
CA PRO A 61 6.39 10.24 6.39
C PRO A 61 7.77 10.73 6.86
N ASP A 62 8.13 10.48 8.12
CA ASP A 62 9.43 10.89 8.68
C ASP A 62 10.56 9.89 8.37
N THR A 63 10.21 8.75 7.78
CA THR A 63 11.17 7.69 7.45
C THR A 63 11.56 7.74 5.98
N ALA A 64 12.84 7.45 5.70
CA ALA A 64 13.31 7.39 4.32
C ALA A 64 12.69 6.19 3.60
N TRP A 65 12.04 6.44 2.46
CA TRP A 65 11.50 5.39 1.59
C TRP A 65 12.47 5.02 0.46
N THR A 66 13.56 5.77 0.32
CA THR A 66 14.61 5.48 -0.64
C THR A 66 15.19 4.09 -0.42
N GLY A 67 15.18 3.28 -1.49
CA GLY A 67 15.66 1.89 -1.45
C GLY A 67 14.62 0.86 -1.01
N ALA A 68 13.39 1.26 -0.67
CA ALA A 68 12.31 0.31 -0.41
C ALA A 68 11.72 -0.22 -1.73
N ASP A 69 11.69 -1.55 -1.88
CA ASP A 69 11.00 -2.20 -3.00
C ASP A 69 9.49 -2.33 -2.76
N VAL A 70 9.08 -2.43 -1.49
CA VAL A 70 7.69 -2.59 -1.08
C VAL A 70 7.41 -1.76 0.18
N VAL A 71 6.36 -0.95 0.13
CA VAL A 71 5.80 -0.23 1.28
C VAL A 71 4.42 -0.77 1.57
N LEU A 72 4.17 -1.18 2.82
CA LEU A 72 2.84 -1.58 3.29
C LEU A 72 2.32 -0.55 4.30
N ALA A 73 1.11 -0.05 4.07
CA ALA A 73 0.48 0.91 4.97
C ALA A 73 -0.97 0.53 5.29
N ASN A 74 -1.28 0.35 6.57
CA ASN A 74 -2.67 0.26 7.02
C ASN A 74 -3.20 1.67 7.33
N CYS A 75 -3.93 2.24 6.38
CA CYS A 75 -4.35 3.64 6.41
C CYS A 75 -5.69 3.87 7.09
N ALA A 76 -6.28 2.86 7.74
CA ALA A 76 -7.63 2.95 8.33
C ALA A 76 -7.79 4.11 9.32
N ARG A 77 -6.71 4.52 10.00
CA ARG A 77 -6.71 5.62 10.98
C ARG A 77 -5.79 6.78 10.62
N PHE A 78 -5.31 6.83 9.38
CA PHE A 78 -4.42 7.92 8.94
C PHE A 78 -5.26 9.14 8.59
N SER A 79 -4.84 10.31 9.09
CA SER A 79 -5.44 11.58 8.71
C SER A 79 -5.10 11.91 7.26
N ASP A 80 -5.86 12.82 6.65
CA ASP A 80 -5.61 13.27 5.28
C ASP A 80 -4.23 13.88 5.10
N ALA A 81 -3.75 14.63 6.10
CA ALA A 81 -2.40 15.18 6.13
C ALA A 81 -1.35 14.07 5.98
N VAL A 82 -1.45 13.01 6.79
CA VAL A 82 -0.51 11.87 6.71
C VAL A 82 -0.58 11.18 5.35
N ILE A 83 -1.78 11.02 4.77
CA ILE A 83 -1.94 10.43 3.43
C ILE A 83 -1.29 11.28 2.34
N LEU A 84 -1.39 12.61 2.44
CA LEU A 84 -0.75 13.53 1.50
C LEU A 84 0.77 13.52 1.68
N ASP A 85 1.28 13.55 2.90
CA ASP A 85 2.71 13.44 3.17
C ASP A 85 3.28 12.12 2.63
N MET A 86 2.55 11.01 2.77
CA MET A 86 2.91 9.73 2.16
C MET A 86 2.89 9.79 0.62
N ALA A 87 1.98 10.54 0.02
CA ALA A 87 1.93 10.72 -1.43
C ALA A 87 3.15 11.49 -1.96
N GLU A 88 3.68 12.42 -1.18
CA GLU A 88 4.95 13.09 -1.45
C GLU A 88 6.12 12.11 -1.31
N ARG A 89 6.18 11.36 -0.21
CA ARG A 89 7.24 10.34 0.03
C ARG A 89 7.27 9.22 -0.99
N ALA A 90 6.14 8.88 -1.59
CA ALA A 90 6.09 7.88 -2.65
C ALA A 90 6.96 8.24 -3.88
N GLN A 91 7.32 9.51 -4.06
CA GLN A 91 8.21 9.93 -5.14
C GLN A 91 9.65 9.43 -4.95
N ASP A 92 10.06 9.24 -3.69
CA ASP A 92 11.41 8.79 -3.29
C ASP A 92 11.64 7.29 -3.52
N LEU A 93 10.57 6.55 -3.85
CA LEU A 93 10.64 5.14 -4.22
C LEU A 93 11.34 4.96 -5.58
N ALA A 94 12.04 3.84 -5.73
CA ALA A 94 12.60 3.46 -7.02
C ALA A 94 11.47 3.11 -8.03
N PRO A 95 11.63 3.43 -9.32
CA PRO A 95 10.71 2.96 -10.36
C PRO A 95 10.49 1.44 -10.28
N GLY A 96 9.23 1.03 -10.33
CA GLY A 96 8.83 -0.38 -10.19
C GLY A 96 8.51 -0.82 -8.76
N ALA A 97 8.91 -0.07 -7.73
CA ALA A 97 8.58 -0.36 -6.33
C ALA A 97 7.07 -0.31 -6.09
N LEU A 98 6.58 -1.11 -5.13
CA LEU A 98 5.18 -1.24 -4.80
C LEU A 98 4.82 -0.48 -3.53
N LEU A 99 3.70 0.24 -3.57
CA LEU A 99 3.01 0.76 -2.40
C LEU A 99 1.67 0.05 -2.28
N VAL A 100 1.52 -0.74 -1.23
CA VAL A 100 0.26 -1.41 -0.88
C VAL A 100 -0.38 -0.69 0.29
N SER A 101 -1.54 -0.10 0.07
CA SER A 101 -2.29 0.61 1.10
C SER A 101 -3.65 -0.03 1.36
N VAL A 102 -3.98 -0.15 2.64
CA VAL A 102 -5.24 -0.73 3.11
C VAL A 102 -6.20 0.39 3.50
N SER A 103 -7.48 0.21 3.17
CA SER A 103 -8.60 1.13 3.41
C SER A 103 -8.58 2.43 2.60
N ARG A 104 -7.41 3.01 2.32
CA ARG A 104 -7.28 4.27 1.55
C ARG A 104 -6.24 4.15 0.45
N ARG A 105 -6.49 4.76 -0.70
CA ARG A 105 -5.53 4.89 -1.80
C ARG A 105 -4.60 6.08 -1.54
N ILE A 106 -3.32 5.97 -1.91
CA ILE A 106 -2.38 7.09 -1.85
C ILE A 106 -2.48 7.94 -3.14
N PRO A 107 -2.86 9.23 -3.05
CA PRO A 107 -3.13 10.07 -4.21
C PRO A 107 -1.85 10.71 -4.77
N SER A 108 -0.88 9.89 -5.23
CA SER A 108 0.37 10.38 -5.80
C SER A 108 0.40 10.25 -7.33
N PRO A 109 0.81 11.30 -8.08
CA PRO A 109 1.03 11.21 -9.53
C PRO A 109 2.20 10.28 -9.89
N SER A 110 3.11 10.03 -8.95
CA SER A 110 4.22 9.09 -9.12
C SER A 110 3.79 7.62 -9.02
N LEU A 111 2.53 7.35 -8.68
CA LEU A 111 2.00 6.01 -8.47
C LEU A 111 0.91 5.65 -9.49
N SER A 112 1.08 4.54 -10.18
CA SER A 112 0.03 3.91 -11.00
C SER A 112 -0.70 2.86 -10.18
N LEU A 113 -2.04 2.85 -10.20
CA LEU A 113 -2.80 1.74 -9.64
C LEU A 113 -2.58 0.51 -10.51
N VAL A 114 -2.11 -0.58 -9.92
CA VAL A 114 -1.89 -1.87 -10.59
C VAL A 114 -3.04 -2.81 -10.32
N ASP A 115 -3.51 -2.86 -9.07
CA ASP A 115 -4.57 -3.77 -8.65
C ASP A 115 -5.38 -3.17 -7.48
N LEU A 116 -6.63 -3.60 -7.37
CA LEU A 116 -7.54 -3.28 -6.28
C LEU A 116 -8.20 -4.57 -5.80
N ARG A 117 -7.86 -4.97 -4.58
CA ARG A 117 -8.45 -6.14 -3.92
C ARG A 117 -9.46 -5.71 -2.87
N ARG A 118 -10.45 -6.55 -2.66
CA ARG A 118 -11.36 -6.48 -1.52
C ARG A 118 -11.10 -7.71 -0.66
N LEU A 119 -10.73 -7.49 0.60
CA LEU A 119 -10.47 -8.55 1.55
C LEU A 119 -11.59 -8.56 2.59
N PRO A 120 -12.15 -9.73 2.93
CA PRO A 120 -13.11 -9.85 4.01
C PRO A 120 -12.49 -9.35 5.32
N THR A 121 -13.24 -8.56 6.08
CA THR A 121 -12.79 -8.15 7.41
C THR A 121 -13.32 -9.10 8.49
N PRO A 122 -12.51 -9.44 9.51
CA PRO A 122 -12.97 -10.29 10.59
C PRO A 122 -13.92 -9.59 11.58
N TRP A 123 -14.14 -8.27 11.44
CA TRP A 123 -14.88 -7.45 12.42
C TRP A 123 -16.14 -6.78 11.86
N GLY A 124 -16.60 -7.15 10.67
CA GLY A 124 -17.82 -6.60 10.09
C GLY A 124 -18.21 -7.24 8.76
N ASP A 125 -19.37 -6.84 8.24
CA ASP A 125 -19.89 -7.31 6.96
C ASP A 125 -19.27 -6.59 5.75
N ASP A 126 -18.45 -5.57 6.00
CA ASP A 126 -17.81 -4.78 4.94
C ASP A 126 -16.41 -5.32 4.58
N ASP A 127 -16.17 -5.48 3.29
CA ASP A 127 -14.84 -5.75 2.76
C ASP A 127 -13.92 -4.53 2.94
N THR A 128 -12.65 -4.78 3.26
CA THR A 128 -11.61 -3.76 3.22
C THR A 128 -10.94 -3.73 1.86
N SER A 129 -10.90 -2.55 1.25
CA SER A 129 -10.14 -2.30 0.02
C SER A 129 -8.64 -2.30 0.29
N VAL A 130 -7.90 -3.00 -0.57
CA VAL A 130 -6.43 -2.99 -0.62
C VAL A 130 -6.02 -2.50 -2.00
N TYR A 131 -5.34 -1.37 -2.03
CA TYR A 131 -4.83 -0.73 -3.24
C TYR A 131 -3.38 -1.15 -3.42
N ILE A 132 -3.05 -1.70 -4.58
CA ILE A 132 -1.67 -2.02 -4.97
C ILE A 132 -1.28 -1.03 -6.04
N GLN A 133 -0.37 -0.14 -5.68
CA GLN A 133 0.15 0.91 -6.56
C GLN A 133 1.62 0.65 -6.85
N GLN A 134 2.09 1.03 -8.03
CA GLN A 134 3.49 0.89 -8.44
C GLN A 134 4.06 2.26 -8.79
N ARG A 135 5.28 2.54 -8.33
CA ARG A 135 6.04 3.72 -8.71
C ARG A 135 6.35 3.67 -10.21
N VAL A 136 5.86 4.65 -10.95
CA VAL A 136 6.14 4.78 -12.39
C VAL A 136 7.53 5.38 -12.60
N SER A 137 8.18 5.12 -13.73
CA SER A 137 9.41 5.84 -14.10
C SER A 137 9.10 7.29 -14.46
N ASP A 138 10.05 8.20 -14.24
CA ASP A 138 9.85 9.61 -14.56
C ASP A 138 9.66 9.84 -16.07
N ASP A 139 10.33 9.04 -16.91
CA ASP A 139 10.15 9.02 -18.37
C ASP A 139 8.73 8.61 -18.79
N SER A 140 8.11 7.69 -18.04
CA SER A 140 6.75 7.20 -18.30
C SER A 140 5.66 8.18 -17.85
N ASN A 141 6.03 9.19 -17.06
CA ASN A 141 5.11 10.20 -16.56
C ASN A 141 4.95 11.38 -17.54
N ALA A 142 5.94 11.61 -18.43
CA ALA A 142 5.93 12.71 -19.39
C ALA A 142 4.79 12.58 -20.44
N ASP A 143 4.43 11.35 -20.82
CA ASP A 143 3.44 11.07 -21.86
C ASP A 143 2.07 10.64 -21.35
N ARG A 144 1.89 10.46 -20.03
CA ARG A 144 0.56 10.14 -19.50
C ARG A 144 -0.24 11.43 -19.34
N PRO A 145 -1.44 11.53 -19.95
CA PRO A 145 -2.36 12.58 -19.53
C PRO A 145 -2.55 12.40 -18.03
N ARG A 146 -2.29 13.47 -17.25
CA ARG A 146 -2.64 13.51 -15.84
C ARG A 146 -4.14 13.29 -15.81
N ALA A 147 -4.56 12.03 -15.65
CA ALA A 147 -5.96 11.72 -15.46
C ALA A 147 -6.38 12.64 -14.31
N PRO A 148 -7.42 13.47 -14.47
CA PRO A 148 -7.98 14.14 -13.33
C PRO A 148 -8.31 13.00 -12.40
N TYR A 149 -7.54 12.82 -11.33
CA TYR A 149 -7.90 11.90 -10.28
C TYR A 149 -9.28 12.43 -9.88
N PRO A 150 -10.39 11.74 -10.22
CA PRO A 150 -11.66 12.19 -9.74
C PRO A 150 -11.43 12.30 -8.25
N HIS A 151 -11.79 13.44 -7.68
CA HIS A 151 -11.68 13.70 -6.25
C HIS A 151 -12.59 12.64 -5.60
N LEU A 152 -12.08 11.42 -5.45
CA LEU A 152 -12.67 10.40 -4.62
C LEU A 152 -12.66 11.12 -3.29
N PRO A 153 -13.85 11.45 -2.75
CA PRO A 153 -13.91 12.24 -1.55
C PRO A 153 -13.00 11.53 -0.55
N LEU A 154 -12.07 12.27 0.05
CA LEU A 154 -11.20 11.76 1.12
C LEU A 154 -12.01 11.31 2.34
N SER A 155 -13.36 11.30 2.27
CA SER A 155 -14.23 10.97 3.37
C SER A 155 -13.94 9.55 3.83
N SER A 156 -13.83 9.43 5.13
CA SER A 156 -13.69 8.19 5.89
C SER A 156 -14.91 7.28 5.82
N ASP A 157 -15.89 7.58 4.97
CA ASP A 157 -17.13 6.83 4.90
C ASP A 157 -17.01 5.71 3.87
N THR A 158 -17.44 4.53 4.29
CA THR A 158 -17.54 3.25 3.57
C THR A 158 -18.40 3.27 2.30
N THR A 159 -18.60 4.43 1.67
CA THR A 159 -19.53 4.67 0.56
C THR A 159 -18.82 4.97 -0.76
N ASP A 160 -17.74 4.26 -1.10
CA ASP A 160 -17.15 4.31 -2.44
C ASP A 160 -17.67 3.16 -3.35
N GLN A 161 -18.92 2.73 -3.11
CA GLN A 161 -19.61 1.75 -3.96
C GLN A 161 -20.31 2.38 -5.17
N ARG A 162 -20.55 3.70 -5.18
CA ARG A 162 -21.35 4.35 -6.23
C ARG A 162 -20.51 4.77 -7.44
N LEU A 163 -19.32 5.34 -7.21
CA LEU A 163 -18.44 5.83 -8.28
C LEU A 163 -17.81 4.71 -9.11
N LEU A 164 -17.57 3.53 -8.50
CA LEU A 164 -17.01 2.38 -9.22
C LEU A 164 -18.04 1.56 -10.02
N ARG A 165 -19.34 1.61 -9.65
CA ARG A 165 -20.41 1.03 -10.49
C ARG A 165 -20.57 1.79 -11.81
N GLU A 166 -20.28 3.09 -11.82
CA GLU A 166 -20.33 3.91 -13.03
C GLU A 166 -19.11 3.69 -13.94
N TRP A 167 -17.96 3.31 -13.39
CA TRP A 167 -16.76 2.93 -14.18
C TRP A 167 -16.79 1.50 -14.73
N GLY A 168 -17.57 0.59 -14.13
CA GLY A 168 -17.82 -0.76 -14.67
C GLY A 168 -18.82 -0.80 -15.83
N ALA A 169 -19.38 0.35 -16.24
CA ALA A 169 -20.44 0.46 -17.24
C ALA A 169 -20.01 1.14 -18.55
N LEU A 170 -18.72 1.27 -18.83
CA LEU A 170 -18.28 1.61 -20.19
C LEU A 170 -18.26 0.33 -21.05
N PRO A 171 -19.03 0.27 -22.15
CA PRO A 171 -18.97 -0.86 -23.05
C PRO A 171 -17.58 -0.95 -23.70
N PRO A 172 -17.11 -2.16 -24.04
CA PRO A 172 -15.81 -2.32 -24.68
C PRO A 172 -15.79 -1.56 -26.02
N LEU A 173 -14.82 -0.66 -26.18
CA LEU A 173 -14.46 -0.06 -27.47
C LEU A 173 -13.83 -1.13 -28.36
N LEU A 174 -14.67 -2.00 -28.92
CA LEU A 174 -14.30 -3.03 -29.88
C LEU A 174 -15.41 -3.24 -30.91
N GLU A 175 -15.89 -2.16 -31.54
CA GLU A 175 -16.60 -2.23 -32.83
C GLU A 175 -16.41 -0.94 -33.64
N LEU A 176 -15.17 -0.66 -34.08
CA LEU A 176 -14.92 0.27 -35.19
C LEU A 176 -13.70 -0.21 -35.98
N ALA A 177 -13.76 -1.45 -36.47
CA ALA A 177 -12.84 -1.96 -37.51
C ALA A 177 -13.42 -3.21 -38.21
N SER A 178 -14.59 -3.08 -38.82
CA SER A 178 -15.04 -3.98 -39.89
C SER A 178 -15.70 -3.14 -40.98
N GLY A 179 -14.83 -2.47 -41.73
CA GLY A 179 -15.20 -1.93 -43.03
C GLY A 179 -15.58 -3.04 -43.99
N GLY A 180 -16.64 -2.78 -44.75
CA GLY A 180 -16.76 -3.04 -46.19
C GLY A 180 -16.36 -4.41 -46.74
N GLY A 181 -17.34 -5.11 -47.32
CA GLY A 181 -17.07 -6.17 -48.28
C GLY A 181 -18.36 -6.69 -48.93
N GLN A 182 -18.62 -6.24 -50.15
CA GLN A 182 -19.74 -6.64 -51.01
C GLN A 182 -19.74 -8.13 -51.37
N GLY A 183 -20.93 -8.63 -51.75
CA GLY A 183 -21.13 -9.91 -52.41
C GLY A 183 -22.60 -10.30 -52.42
#